data_AF-A0A8D9GN94-F1
#
_entry.id   AF-A0A8D9GN94-F1
#
_cell.length_a   1.000
_cell.length_b   1.000
_cell.length_c   1.000
_cell.angle_alpha   90.00
_cell.angle_beta   90.00
_cell.angle_gamma   90.00
#
_symmetry.space_group_name_H-M   'P 1'
#
loop_
_entity.id
_entity.type
_entity.pdbx_description
1 polymer ?
#
loop_
_entity_poly.entity_id
_entity_poly.type
_entity_poly.pdbx_seq_one_letter_code
_entity_poly.pdbx_strand_id
1 'polypeptide(L)'
;MEPSLVLSRAMEEAGMWLTVNSCVESTTTPAVAPAIETPKRTWSKPPRGLLKCNVGTSWQPSNLGSGASWIVRDEIGNPLIHSRRAFSGVLSELEASLRSLAWSSMALSDLHLDKVIIEFSCAMMAEALLNPTKFPEVQYLIQETLQSLHRFSTYTLNHVEPEKNRVAKLIAVSVTKDQR
;
A
#
# COMPACT_ATOMS: atom_id res chain seq x y z
N MET A 1 7.13 -28.46 -8.51
CA MET A 1 6.70 -27.57 -7.41
C MET A 1 5.43 -28.18 -6.86
N GLU A 2 5.48 -28.72 -5.64
CA GLU A 2 4.39 -29.52 -5.06
C GLU A 2 3.21 -28.59 -4.64
N PRO A 3 2.00 -28.75 -5.22
CA PRO A 3 0.85 -27.88 -4.92
C PRO A 3 0.44 -27.90 -3.44
N SER A 4 0.70 -29.03 -2.77
CA SER A 4 0.44 -29.24 -1.34
C SER A 4 1.23 -28.28 -0.44
N LEU A 5 2.49 -28.00 -0.80
CA LEU A 5 3.37 -27.08 -0.06
C LEU A 5 2.97 -25.61 -0.25
N VAL A 6 2.39 -25.28 -1.41
CA VAL A 6 1.89 -23.91 -1.67
C VAL A 6 0.65 -23.65 -0.83
N LEU A 7 -0.28 -24.61 -0.79
CA LEU A 7 -1.49 -24.51 0.01
C LEU A 7 -1.18 -24.44 1.51
N SER A 8 -0.28 -25.29 2.02
CA SER A 8 0.08 -25.29 3.44
C SER A 8 0.69 -23.95 3.87
N ARG A 9 1.60 -23.39 3.05
CA ARG A 9 2.21 -22.09 3.32
C ARG A 9 1.21 -20.94 3.25
N ALA A 10 0.30 -20.98 2.27
CA ALA A 10 -0.75 -19.97 2.15
C ALA A 10 -1.70 -19.99 3.37
N MET A 11 -2.03 -21.17 3.88
CA MET A 11 -2.86 -21.32 5.08
C MET A 11 -2.14 -20.84 6.35
N GLU A 12 -0.84 -21.11 6.47
CA GLU A 12 -0.02 -20.65 7.60
C GLU A 12 0.13 -19.12 7.60
N GLU A 13 0.45 -18.53 6.45
CA GLU A 13 0.51 -17.07 6.28
C GLU A 13 -0.85 -16.41 6.59
N ALA A 14 -1.95 -17.00 6.13
CA ALA A 14 -3.31 -16.52 6.42
C ALA A 14 -3.66 -16.63 7.91
N GLY A 15 -3.28 -17.71 8.58
CA GLY A 15 -3.50 -17.91 10.02
C GLY A 15 -2.76 -16.88 10.87
N MET A 16 -1.47 -16.67 10.58
CA MET A 16 -0.67 -15.63 11.23
C MET A 16 -1.26 -14.23 11.01
N TRP A 17 -1.71 -13.95 9.79
CA TRP A 17 -2.36 -12.69 9.46
C TRP A 17 -3.65 -12.49 10.28
N LEU A 18 -4.46 -13.53 10.45
CA LEU A 18 -5.70 -13.48 11.23
C LEU A 18 -5.42 -13.17 12.70
N THR A 19 -4.44 -13.84 13.31
CA THR A 19 -4.09 -13.66 14.74
C THR A 19 -3.66 -12.23 15.05
N VAL A 20 -2.84 -11.61 14.20
CA VAL A 20 -2.38 -10.22 14.39
C VAL A 20 -3.54 -9.23 14.31
N ASN A 21 -4.56 -9.52 13.51
CA ASN A 21 -5.71 -8.63 13.32
C ASN A 21 -6.87 -8.88 14.32
N SER A 22 -6.85 -9.98 15.07
CA SER A 22 -7.97 -10.36 15.97
C SER A 22 -7.98 -9.65 17.32
N CYS A 23 -6.91 -8.93 17.69
CA CYS A 23 -6.74 -8.39 19.05
C CYS A 23 -7.18 -6.91 19.22
N VAL A 24 -7.94 -6.34 18.28
CA VAL A 24 -8.33 -4.92 18.31
C VAL A 24 -9.75 -4.68 18.87
N GLU A 25 -10.47 -5.73 19.24
CA GLU A 25 -11.82 -5.60 19.82
C GLU A 25 -11.82 -5.97 21.30
N SER A 26 -11.74 -4.94 22.17
CA SER A 26 -12.55 -4.77 23.38
C SER A 26 -11.84 -3.89 24.41
N THR A 27 -12.25 -2.63 24.56
CA THR A 27 -12.37 -2.06 25.91
C THR A 27 -13.41 -0.95 25.97
N THR A 28 -14.38 -1.19 26.84
CA THR A 28 -15.53 -0.37 27.24
C THR A 28 -15.13 1.01 27.76
N THR A 29 -15.94 2.02 27.40
CA THR A 29 -15.86 3.43 27.80
C THR A 29 -16.12 3.65 29.30
N PRO A 30 -15.46 4.66 29.91
CA PRO A 30 -16.20 5.64 30.71
C PRO A 30 -16.00 7.07 30.20
N ALA A 31 -17.03 7.89 30.37
CA ALA A 31 -17.12 9.27 29.91
C ALA A 31 -16.01 10.18 30.49
N VAL A 32 -15.32 10.91 29.62
CA VAL A 32 -14.40 12.01 29.99
C VAL A 32 -14.57 13.17 29.00
N ALA A 33 -14.49 14.38 29.55
CA ALA A 33 -14.56 15.75 29.00
C ALA A 33 -14.00 15.97 27.58
N PRO A 34 -14.34 17.08 26.88
CA PRO A 34 -13.97 17.26 25.48
C PRO A 34 -12.45 17.37 25.34
N ALA A 35 -11.84 16.24 24.99
CA ALA A 35 -10.43 16.18 24.63
C ALA A 35 -10.27 16.92 23.31
N ILE A 36 -9.31 17.84 23.26
CA ILE A 36 -8.76 18.35 22.01
C ILE A 36 -8.37 17.12 21.20
N GLU A 37 -9.12 16.84 20.12
CA GLU A 37 -8.87 15.67 19.28
C GLU A 37 -7.49 15.83 18.64
N THR A 38 -6.49 15.21 19.26
CA THR A 38 -5.21 15.00 18.59
C THR A 38 -5.50 14.19 17.32
N PRO A 39 -4.95 14.59 16.16
CA PRO A 39 -5.23 13.89 14.92
C PRO A 39 -4.85 12.42 15.11
N LYS A 40 -5.82 11.53 14.85
CA LYS A 40 -5.61 10.09 14.95
C LYS A 40 -4.47 9.71 14.01
N ARG A 41 -3.32 9.33 14.60
CA ARG A 41 -2.15 8.81 13.87
C ARG A 41 -2.41 7.43 13.27
N THR A 42 -3.56 6.83 13.58
CA THR A 42 -3.97 5.52 13.10
C THR A 42 -4.73 5.64 11.79
N TRP A 43 -4.58 4.63 10.94
CA TRP A 43 -5.33 4.49 9.70
C TRP A 43 -6.84 4.47 9.97
N SER A 44 -7.62 5.07 9.06
CA SER A 44 -9.09 5.06 9.11
C SER A 44 -9.67 4.31 7.91
N LYS A 45 -10.74 3.55 8.17
CA LYS A 45 -11.50 2.84 7.13
C LYS A 45 -12.14 3.82 6.12
N PRO A 46 -12.34 3.41 4.86
CA PRO A 46 -13.00 4.24 3.85
C PRO A 46 -14.46 4.55 4.20
N PRO A 47 -15.04 5.59 3.58
CA PRO A 47 -16.50 5.80 3.58
C PRO A 47 -17.25 4.58 3.04
N ARG A 48 -18.54 4.48 3.39
CA ARG A 48 -19.42 3.41 2.88
C ARG A 48 -19.45 3.40 1.34
N GLY A 49 -19.48 2.20 0.77
CA GLY A 49 -19.51 1.97 -0.67
C GLY A 49 -18.22 2.33 -1.41
N LEU A 50 -17.09 2.42 -0.68
CA LEU A 50 -15.75 2.64 -1.23
C LEU A 50 -14.75 1.61 -0.72
N LEU A 51 -13.77 1.31 -1.58
CA LEU A 51 -12.58 0.56 -1.22
C LEU A 51 -11.44 1.53 -0.92
N LYS A 52 -10.52 1.10 -0.05
CA LYS A 52 -9.27 1.81 0.20
C LYS A 52 -8.09 0.88 -0.02
N CYS A 53 -7.19 1.26 -0.90
CA CYS A 53 -5.95 0.57 -1.19
C CYS A 53 -4.76 1.32 -0.59
N ASN A 54 -4.00 0.67 0.26
CA ASN A 54 -2.74 1.18 0.79
C ASN A 54 -1.56 0.58 0.01
N VAL A 55 -0.74 1.42 -0.61
CA VAL A 55 0.45 1.01 -1.39
C VAL A 55 1.70 1.18 -0.54
N GLY A 56 2.48 0.11 -0.42
CA GLY A 56 3.71 0.05 0.37
C GLY A 56 4.94 -0.12 -0.50
N THR A 57 6.04 0.53 -0.11
CA THR A 57 7.34 0.45 -0.79
C THR A 57 8.45 0.26 0.23
N SER A 58 9.43 -0.57 -0.07
CA SER A 58 10.69 -0.74 0.68
C SER A 58 11.85 -0.76 -0.30
N TRP A 59 12.82 0.13 -0.18
CA TRP A 59 13.98 0.18 -1.08
C TRP A 59 15.25 -0.13 -0.31
N GLN A 60 16.12 -0.95 -0.90
CA GLN A 60 17.43 -1.30 -0.38
C GLN A 60 18.52 -0.80 -1.34
N PRO A 61 19.19 0.31 -1.00
CA PRO A 61 20.25 0.88 -1.84
C PRO A 61 21.43 -0.09 -2.05
N SER A 62 21.72 -0.94 -1.07
CA SER A 62 22.89 -1.82 -1.06
C SER A 62 22.89 -2.90 -2.14
N ASN A 63 21.72 -3.32 -2.61
CA ASN A 63 21.56 -4.36 -3.63
C ASN A 63 20.68 -3.91 -4.81
N LEU A 64 20.35 -2.61 -4.89
CA LEU A 64 19.43 -2.04 -5.88
C LEU A 64 18.07 -2.76 -5.92
N GLY A 65 17.68 -3.38 -4.81
CA GLY A 65 16.44 -4.12 -4.65
C GLY A 65 15.34 -3.24 -4.09
N SER A 66 14.10 -3.52 -4.47
CA SER A 66 12.94 -2.96 -3.80
C SER A 66 11.80 -3.97 -3.67
N GLY A 67 11.00 -3.77 -2.64
CA GLY A 67 9.77 -4.48 -2.39
C GLY A 67 8.60 -3.52 -2.56
N ALA A 68 7.58 -3.98 -3.26
CA ALA A 68 6.32 -3.31 -3.43
C ALA A 68 5.21 -4.16 -2.83
N SER A 69 4.14 -3.50 -2.40
CA SER A 69 2.93 -4.18 -1.95
C SER A 69 1.73 -3.28 -2.08
N TRP A 70 0.56 -3.89 -2.09
CA TRP A 70 -0.70 -3.20 -1.93
C TRP A 70 -1.67 -4.06 -1.12
N ILE A 71 -2.58 -3.42 -0.39
CA ILE A 71 -3.64 -4.07 0.38
C ILE A 71 -4.93 -3.26 0.25
N VAL A 72 -6.00 -3.93 -0.18
CA VAL A 72 -7.34 -3.35 -0.33
C VAL A 72 -8.20 -3.71 0.86
N ARG A 73 -8.89 -2.72 1.42
CA ARG A 73 -9.82 -2.87 2.54
C ARG A 73 -11.21 -2.30 2.22
N ASP A 74 -12.23 -2.93 2.79
CA ASP A 74 -13.63 -2.56 2.66
C ASP A 74 -14.06 -1.40 3.61
N GLU A 75 -15.33 -1.03 3.57
CA GLU A 75 -15.95 0.04 4.39
C GLU A 75 -15.98 -0.24 5.90
N ILE A 76 -15.73 -1.49 6.32
CA ILE A 76 -15.66 -1.89 7.73
C ILE A 76 -14.19 -1.93 8.19
N GLY A 77 -13.26 -2.01 7.26
CA GLY A 77 -11.81 -2.04 7.49
C GLY A 77 -11.19 -3.42 7.33
N ASN A 78 -11.98 -4.42 6.90
CA ASN A 78 -11.47 -5.76 6.63
C ASN A 78 -10.67 -5.74 5.34
N PRO A 79 -9.51 -6.42 5.27
CA PRO A 79 -8.89 -6.61 3.97
C PRO A 79 -9.68 -7.58 3.12
N LEU A 80 -9.68 -7.29 1.83
CA LEU A 80 -10.27 -8.14 0.81
C LEU A 80 -9.20 -8.91 0.06
N ILE A 81 -8.17 -8.18 -0.39
CA ILE A 81 -7.11 -8.72 -1.22
C ILE A 81 -5.83 -7.90 -1.05
N HIS A 82 -4.69 -8.55 -1.18
CA HIS A 82 -3.38 -7.91 -1.13
C HIS A 82 -2.41 -8.65 -2.03
N SER A 83 -1.31 -7.99 -2.40
CA SER A 83 -0.20 -8.61 -3.10
C SER A 83 1.12 -7.94 -2.75
N ARG A 84 2.22 -8.62 -3.05
CA ARG A 84 3.58 -8.13 -2.88
C ARG A 84 4.48 -8.58 -4.02
N ARG A 85 5.50 -7.79 -4.34
CA ARG A 85 6.41 -8.03 -5.47
C ARG A 85 7.80 -7.47 -5.22
N ALA A 86 8.84 -8.18 -5.64
CA ALA A 86 10.20 -7.64 -5.73
C ALA A 86 10.48 -6.96 -7.08
N PHE A 87 11.29 -5.90 -7.02
CA PHE A 87 11.94 -5.28 -8.17
C PHE A 87 13.45 -5.24 -7.95
N SER A 88 14.20 -5.34 -9.04
CA SER A 88 15.66 -5.20 -9.07
C SER A 88 16.07 -4.01 -9.94
N GLY A 89 17.32 -3.57 -9.79
CA GLY A 89 17.87 -2.46 -10.56
C GLY A 89 17.15 -1.14 -10.28
N VAL A 90 16.72 -0.93 -9.04
CA VAL A 90 16.02 0.28 -8.59
C VAL A 90 17.03 1.23 -7.97
N LEU A 91 17.18 2.41 -8.56
CA LEU A 91 18.27 3.35 -8.28
C LEU A 91 17.93 4.38 -7.20
N SER A 92 16.64 4.56 -6.88
CA SER A 92 16.20 5.51 -5.86
C SER A 92 14.91 5.10 -5.15
N GLU A 93 14.65 5.68 -3.97
CA GLU A 93 13.37 5.51 -3.27
C GLU A 93 12.17 6.06 -4.05
N LEU A 94 12.38 7.15 -4.80
CA LEU A 94 11.36 7.74 -5.66
C LEU A 94 10.98 6.77 -6.79
N GLU A 95 11.98 6.22 -7.47
CA GLU A 95 11.77 5.20 -8.50
C GLU A 95 11.06 3.96 -7.93
N ALA A 96 11.51 3.47 -6.76
CA ALA A 96 10.85 2.37 -6.07
C ALA A 96 9.37 2.66 -5.81
N SER A 97 9.07 3.88 -5.35
CA SER A 97 7.71 4.28 -4.98
C SER A 97 6.79 4.42 -6.19
N LEU A 98 7.28 5.04 -7.27
CA LEU A 98 6.53 5.16 -8.51
C LEU A 98 6.27 3.79 -9.14
N ARG A 99 7.28 2.90 -9.20
CA ARG A 99 7.08 1.51 -9.68
C ARG A 99 6.04 0.75 -8.84
N SER A 100 6.08 0.89 -7.51
CA SER A 100 5.07 0.29 -6.62
C SER A 100 3.67 0.80 -6.93
N LEU A 101 3.50 2.11 -7.12
CA LEU A 101 2.20 2.71 -7.43
C LEU A 101 1.71 2.26 -8.81
N ALA A 102 2.53 2.34 -9.85
CA ALA A 102 2.17 1.91 -11.20
C ALA A 102 1.74 0.44 -11.25
N TRP A 103 2.52 -0.45 -10.62
CA TRP A 103 2.18 -1.87 -10.53
C TRP A 103 0.89 -2.13 -9.74
N SER A 104 0.69 -1.43 -8.62
CA SER A 104 -0.53 -1.55 -7.82
C SER A 104 -1.74 -1.08 -8.62
N SER A 105 -1.63 0.06 -9.28
CA SER A 105 -2.67 0.64 -10.14
C SER A 105 -3.09 -0.33 -11.25
N MET A 106 -2.12 -0.93 -11.95
CA MET A 106 -2.40 -1.95 -12.97
C MET A 106 -3.12 -3.16 -12.37
N ALA A 107 -2.64 -3.69 -11.24
CA ALA A 107 -3.23 -4.86 -10.60
C ALA A 107 -4.68 -4.60 -10.14
N LEU A 108 -4.96 -3.44 -9.54
CA LEU A 108 -6.32 -3.07 -9.15
C LEU A 108 -7.25 -2.93 -10.36
N SER A 109 -6.76 -2.34 -11.46
CA SER A 109 -7.52 -2.23 -12.72
C SER A 109 -7.84 -3.60 -13.31
N ASP A 110 -6.87 -4.51 -13.34
CA ASP A 110 -7.05 -5.88 -13.85
C ASP A 110 -7.99 -6.71 -12.96
N LEU A 111 -8.10 -6.37 -11.67
CA LEU A 111 -9.05 -6.96 -10.71
C LEU A 111 -10.43 -6.28 -10.71
N HIS A 112 -10.67 -5.31 -11.60
CA HIS A 112 -11.90 -4.51 -11.67
C HIS A 112 -12.24 -3.78 -10.36
N LEU A 113 -11.22 -3.37 -9.60
CA LEU A 113 -11.35 -2.53 -8.40
C LEU A 113 -11.24 -1.06 -8.80
N ASP A 114 -12.22 -0.58 -9.56
CA ASP A 114 -12.17 0.67 -10.31
C ASP A 114 -12.71 1.92 -9.56
N LYS A 115 -13.33 1.71 -8.38
CA LYS A 115 -13.81 2.73 -7.45
C LYS A 115 -13.04 2.67 -6.11
N VAL A 116 -11.89 3.34 -6.05
CA VAL A 116 -10.91 3.13 -4.96
C VAL A 116 -10.23 4.41 -4.49
N ILE A 117 -10.02 4.52 -3.17
CA ILE A 117 -9.11 5.49 -2.57
C ILE A 117 -7.73 4.84 -2.47
N ILE A 118 -6.73 5.40 -3.13
CA ILE A 118 -5.35 4.91 -3.10
C ILE A 118 -4.54 5.80 -2.14
N GLU A 119 -3.89 5.18 -1.16
CA GLU A 119 -3.05 5.85 -0.17
C GLU A 119 -1.60 5.37 -0.25
N PHE A 120 -0.66 6.29 -0.11
CA PHE A 120 0.78 5.99 -0.03
C PHE A 120 1.49 6.98 0.90
N SER A 121 2.70 6.63 1.36
CA SER A 121 3.41 7.44 2.36
C SER A 121 4.71 8.12 1.89
N CYS A 122 5.15 7.86 0.65
CA CYS A 122 6.35 8.51 0.10
C CYS A 122 6.08 9.98 -0.28
N ALA A 123 6.63 10.93 0.48
CA ALA A 123 6.46 12.36 0.22
C ALA A 123 7.11 12.81 -1.11
N MET A 124 8.27 12.23 -1.47
CA MET A 124 8.92 12.53 -2.75
C MET A 124 8.05 12.12 -3.94
N MET A 125 7.33 11.00 -3.84
CA MET A 125 6.39 10.58 -4.88
C MET A 125 5.21 11.54 -4.98
N ALA A 126 4.67 12.04 -3.85
CA ALA A 126 3.61 13.05 -3.88
C ALA A 126 4.06 14.31 -4.64
N GLU A 127 5.25 14.82 -4.31
CA GLU A 127 5.83 16.00 -4.96
C GLU A 127 6.10 15.74 -6.46
N ALA A 128 6.59 14.55 -6.82
CA ALA A 128 6.85 14.19 -8.21
C ALA A 128 5.58 14.06 -9.06
N LEU A 129 4.49 13.55 -8.50
CA LEU A 129 3.21 13.46 -9.20
C LEU A 129 2.55 14.83 -9.39
N LEU A 130 2.73 15.75 -8.42
CA LEU A 130 2.21 17.12 -8.51
C LEU A 130 3.06 18.03 -9.41
N ASN A 131 4.38 17.87 -9.36
CA ASN A 131 5.34 18.71 -10.09
C ASN A 131 6.33 17.87 -10.92
N PRO A 132 5.88 17.14 -11.97
CA PRO A 132 6.72 16.21 -12.72
C PRO A 132 8.02 16.82 -13.27
N THR A 133 7.96 18.07 -13.71
CA THR A 133 9.10 18.79 -14.31
C THR A 133 10.29 18.99 -13.36
N LYS A 134 10.09 18.85 -12.04
CA LYS A 134 11.17 18.89 -11.05
C LYS A 134 12.00 17.60 -10.98
N PHE A 135 11.53 16.52 -11.59
CA PHE A 135 12.13 15.18 -11.50
C PHE A 135 12.39 14.60 -12.91
N PRO A 136 13.20 15.28 -13.74
CA PRO A 136 13.46 14.85 -15.12
C PRO A 136 14.05 13.44 -15.22
N GLU A 137 14.80 12.99 -14.22
CA GLU A 137 15.46 11.69 -14.16
C GLU A 137 14.49 10.49 -14.10
N VAL A 138 13.27 10.71 -13.60
CA VAL A 138 12.21 9.69 -13.52
C VAL A 138 10.94 10.10 -14.27
N GLN A 139 11.04 11.09 -15.17
CA GLN A 139 9.88 11.62 -15.91
C GLN A 139 9.11 10.51 -16.64
N TYR A 140 9.80 9.57 -17.28
CA TYR A 140 9.16 8.45 -17.97
C TYR A 140 8.28 7.62 -17.03
N LEU A 141 8.77 7.37 -15.81
CA LEU A 141 8.09 6.55 -14.81
C LEU A 141 6.93 7.30 -14.15
N ILE A 142 7.05 8.63 -13.99
CA ILE A 142 5.92 9.48 -13.60
C ILE A 142 4.80 9.38 -14.64
N GLN A 143 5.13 9.48 -15.92
CA GLN A 143 4.13 9.35 -17.00
C GLN A 143 3.48 7.97 -17.01
N GLU A 144 4.27 6.89 -16.90
CA GLU A 144 3.75 5.52 -16.79
C GLU A 144 2.78 5.38 -15.60
N THR A 145 3.16 5.93 -14.45
CA THR A 145 2.34 5.90 -13.23
C THR A 145 1.02 6.64 -13.45
N LEU A 146 1.04 7.85 -14.01
CA LEU A 146 -0.17 8.62 -14.30
C LEU A 146 -1.06 7.90 -15.31
N GLN A 147 -0.47 7.32 -16.37
CA GLN A 147 -1.21 6.54 -17.36
C GLN A 147 -1.89 5.31 -16.74
N SER A 148 -1.23 4.62 -15.79
CA SER A 148 -1.84 3.50 -15.07
C SER A 148 -3.06 3.92 -14.24
N LEU A 149 -3.04 5.13 -13.68
CA LEU A 149 -4.15 5.70 -12.89
C LEU A 149 -5.32 6.15 -13.76
N HIS A 150 -5.09 6.50 -15.03
CA HIS A 150 -6.17 6.85 -15.97
C HIS A 150 -7.05 5.65 -16.36
N ARG A 151 -6.70 4.42 -15.96
CA ARG A 151 -7.50 3.21 -16.19
C ARG A 151 -8.68 3.06 -15.24
N PHE A 152 -8.74 3.83 -14.15
CA PHE A 152 -9.80 3.74 -13.16
C PHE A 152 -11.00 4.60 -13.54
N SER A 153 -12.21 4.07 -13.35
CA SER A 153 -13.46 4.82 -13.51
C SER A 153 -13.58 5.95 -12.48
N THR A 154 -13.16 5.71 -11.23
CA THR A 154 -13.19 6.71 -10.16
C THR A 154 -12.12 6.39 -9.13
N TYR A 155 -11.11 7.26 -9.00
CA TYR A 155 -10.09 7.09 -7.98
C TYR A 155 -9.81 8.41 -7.24
N THR A 156 -9.28 8.27 -6.02
CA THR A 156 -8.66 9.38 -5.29
C THR A 156 -7.28 8.94 -4.87
N LEU A 157 -6.31 9.85 -4.95
CA LEU A 157 -4.93 9.56 -4.60
C LEU A 157 -4.50 10.45 -3.44
N ASN A 158 -4.11 9.82 -2.32
CA ASN A 158 -3.81 10.50 -1.07
C ASN A 158 -2.40 10.16 -0.58
N HIS A 159 -1.60 11.21 -0.34
CA HIS A 159 -0.42 11.10 0.49
C HIS A 159 -0.83 11.07 1.96
N VAL A 160 -0.32 10.11 2.72
CA VAL A 160 -0.61 9.92 4.14
C VAL A 160 0.66 9.77 4.97
N GLU A 161 0.55 10.03 6.26
CA GLU A 161 1.62 9.77 7.23
C GLU A 161 2.04 8.29 7.23
N PRO A 162 3.33 7.95 7.37
CA PRO A 162 3.82 6.57 7.37
C PRO A 162 3.09 5.64 8.34
N GLU A 163 2.67 6.14 9.49
CA GLU A 163 1.93 5.41 10.52
C GLU A 163 0.59 4.88 10.00
N LYS A 164 -0.10 5.68 9.17
CA LYS A 164 -1.36 5.30 8.52
C LYS A 164 -1.16 4.26 7.43
N ASN A 165 0.04 4.18 6.86
CA ASN A 165 0.39 3.24 5.80
C ASN A 165 1.24 2.05 6.29
N ARG A 166 1.35 1.87 7.62
CA ARG A 166 2.28 0.92 8.24
C ARG A 166 2.12 -0.52 7.75
N VAL A 167 0.89 -0.98 7.55
CA VAL A 167 0.62 -2.37 7.14
C VAL A 167 1.19 -2.65 5.75
N ALA A 168 0.90 -1.80 4.77
CA ALA A 168 1.47 -1.94 3.43
C ALA A 168 3.00 -1.83 3.48
N LYS A 169 3.56 -0.89 4.26
CA LYS A 169 5.02 -0.80 4.44
C LYS A 169 5.62 -2.10 4.97
N LEU A 170 5.03 -2.75 5.96
CA LEU A 170 5.53 -4.01 6.52
C LEU A 170 5.48 -5.16 5.50
N ILE A 171 4.43 -5.22 4.67
CA ILE A 171 4.35 -6.20 3.58
C ILE A 171 5.49 -5.96 2.58
N ALA A 172 5.70 -4.72 2.13
CA ALA A 172 6.83 -4.39 1.25
C ALA A 172 8.20 -4.68 1.86
N VAL A 173 8.37 -4.44 3.18
CA VAL A 173 9.60 -4.77 3.90
C VAL A 173 9.86 -6.27 3.91
N SER A 174 8.82 -7.10 4.09
CA SER A 174 8.96 -8.56 4.06
C SER A 174 9.58 -9.06 2.76
N VAL A 175 9.21 -8.47 1.61
CA VAL A 175 9.78 -8.80 0.29
C VAL A 175 11.30 -8.60 0.29
N THR A 176 11.73 -7.43 0.74
CA THR A 176 13.15 -7.09 0.73
C THR A 176 13.96 -7.82 1.80
N LYS A 177 13.33 -8.26 2.89
CA LYS A 177 13.96 -9.11 3.90
C LYS A 177 14.12 -10.55 3.41
N ASP A 178 13.10 -11.07 2.74
CA ASP A 178 13.05 -12.47 2.31
C ASP A 178 13.82 -12.71 1.00
N GLN A 179 14.22 -11.66 0.28
CA GLN A 179 14.82 -11.69 -1.07
C GLN A 179 13.98 -12.50 -2.07
N ARG A 180 12.64 -12.40 -1.98
CA ARG A 180 11.69 -13.14 -2.82
C ARG A 180 10.95 -12.25 -3.80
#